data_AF-A0A2S6TEH8-F1
#
_entry.id   AF-A0A2S6TEH8-F1
#
_cell.length_a   1.000
_cell.length_b   1.000
_cell.length_c   1.000
_cell.angle_alpha   90.00
_cell.angle_beta   90.00
_cell.angle_gamma   90.00
#
_symmetry.space_group_name_H-M   'P 1'
#
loop_
_entity.id
_entity.type
_entity.pdbx_description
1 polymer ?
#
loop_
_entity_poly.entity_id
_entity_poly.type
_entity_poly.pdbx_seq_one_letter_code
_entity_poly.pdbx_strand_id
1 'polypeptide(L)' 'TEGEIDYYHRPHGSKKMPEKVTVRAGQLFFTPPMVDHAMVFTRDTTFFTFGRNPRDQASYEADVRRIEVIDPSTIDA' A
#
# COMPACT_ATOMS: atom_id res chain seq x y z
N THR A 1 -13.55 14.33 -8.23
CA THR A 1 -13.46 13.41 -7.07
C THR A 1 -12.13 13.66 -6.42
N GLU A 2 -12.13 13.94 -5.11
CA GLU A 2 -10.90 14.04 -4.34
C GLU A 2 -10.48 12.65 -3.86
N GLY A 3 -9.20 12.43 -3.64
CA GLY A 3 -8.68 11.15 -3.17
C GLY A 3 -7.22 11.34 -2.77
N GLU A 4 -6.81 10.68 -1.69
CA GLU A 4 -5.47 10.82 -1.14
C GLU A 4 -5.05 9.54 -0.38
N ILE A 5 -3.82 9.10 -0.64
CA ILE A 5 -3.21 7.93 -0.04
C ILE A 5 -1.82 8.31 0.46
N ASP A 6 -1.57 8.11 1.75
CA ASP A 6 -0.21 8.05 2.28
C ASP A 6 0.33 6.63 2.07
N TYR A 7 1.20 6.49 1.08
CA TYR A 7 1.84 5.22 0.71
C TYR A 7 3.19 5.09 1.38
N TYR A 8 3.30 4.13 2.29
CA TYR A 8 4.53 3.81 3.02
C TYR A 8 5.20 2.62 2.35
N HIS A 9 6.50 2.70 2.06
CA HIS A 9 7.21 1.58 1.44
C HIS A 9 8.67 1.46 1.86
N ARG A 10 9.17 0.22 1.81
CA ARG A 10 10.60 -0.10 1.89
C ARG A 10 10.91 -1.40 1.14
N PRO A 11 12.16 -1.64 0.72
CA PRO A 11 12.55 -2.95 0.23
C PRO A 11 12.26 -4.04 1.27
N HIS A 12 11.72 -5.18 0.84
CA HIS A 12 11.42 -6.30 1.74
C HIS A 12 12.64 -6.72 2.55
N GLY A 13 12.46 -6.94 3.85
CA GLY A 13 13.53 -7.33 4.78
C GLY A 13 14.45 -6.17 5.21
N SER A 14 14.22 -4.96 4.72
CA SER A 14 14.91 -3.77 5.20
C SER A 14 14.50 -3.45 6.64
N LYS A 15 15.50 -3.12 7.48
CA LYS A 15 15.29 -2.61 8.85
C LYS A 15 15.11 -1.09 8.91
N LYS A 16 15.13 -0.41 7.77
CA LYS A 16 14.91 1.04 7.70
C LYS A 16 13.45 1.36 7.97
N MET A 17 13.21 2.57 8.46
CA MET A 17 11.86 3.14 8.47
C MET A 17 11.35 3.27 7.02
N PRO A 18 10.06 2.98 6.78
CA PRO A 18 9.48 3.12 5.45
C PRO A 18 9.46 4.59 5.03
N GLU A 19 9.70 4.82 3.75
CA GLU A 19 9.52 6.13 3.12
C GLU A 19 8.03 6.37 2.88
N LYS A 20 7.57 7.62 3.04
CA LYS A 20 6.17 8.01 2.81
C LYS A 20 6.06 8.87 1.57
N VAL A 21 5.12 8.53 0.69
CA VAL A 21 4.71 9.34 -0.46
C VAL A 21 3.21 9.58 -0.40
N THR A 22 2.78 10.84 -0.42
CA THR A 22 1.36 11.19 -0.53
C THR A 22 0.95 11.22 -1.99
N VAL A 23 0.06 10.31 -2.37
CA VAL A 23 -0.49 10.17 -3.73
C VAL A 23 -1.87 10.80 -3.77
N ARG A 24 -2.11 11.69 -4.74
CA ARG A 24 -3.38 12.40 -4.91
C ARG A 24 -4.14 11.93 -6.14
N ALA A 25 -5.43 12.24 -6.19
CA ALA A 25 -6.29 11.96 -7.35
C ALA A 25 -5.64 12.37 -8.68
N GLY A 26 -5.64 11.46 -9.66
CA GLY A 26 -5.01 11.64 -10.97
C GLY A 26 -3.54 11.23 -11.03
N GLN A 27 -2.89 10.96 -9.89
CA GLN A 27 -1.52 10.43 -9.86
C GLN A 27 -1.51 8.90 -9.89
N LEU A 28 -0.45 8.35 -10.49
CA LEU A 28 -0.18 6.92 -10.54
C LEU A 28 1.11 6.64 -9.79
N PHE A 29 1.16 5.50 -9.12
CA PHE A 29 2.37 4.98 -8.50
C PHE A 29 2.47 3.48 -8.78
N PHE A 30 3.69 2.95 -8.66
CA PHE A 30 3.99 1.55 -8.96
C PHE A 30 4.62 0.88 -7.74
N THR A 31 4.08 -0.29 -7.38
CA THR A 31 4.67 -1.16 -6.35
C THR A 31 5.41 -2.30 -7.06
N PRO A 32 6.76 -2.30 -7.07
CA PRO A 32 7.52 -3.40 -7.65
C PRO A 32 7.43 -4.66 -6.76
N PRO A 33 7.84 -5.83 -7.28
CA PRO A 33 7.97 -7.04 -6.48
C PRO A 33 8.86 -6.83 -5.25
N MET A 34 8.62 -7.60 -4.19
CA MET A 34 9.45 -7.61 -2.97
C MET A 34 9.55 -6.24 -2.26
N VAL A 35 8.41 -5.55 -2.13
CA VAL A 35 8.28 -4.29 -1.38
C VAL A 35 7.28 -4.47 -0.24
N ASP A 36 7.74 -4.22 0.98
CA ASP A 36 6.87 -4.05 2.14
C ASP A 36 6.16 -2.72 2.00
N HIS A 37 4.83 -2.70 2.10
CA HIS A 37 4.08 -1.47 1.97
C HIS A 37 2.81 -1.45 2.83
N ALA A 38 2.39 -0.24 3.17
CA ALA A 38 1.10 0.05 3.79
C ALA A 38 0.49 1.29 3.12
N MET A 39 -0.84 1.35 3.09
CA MET A 39 -1.59 2.46 2.53
C MET A 39 -2.53 3.00 3.60
N VAL A 40 -2.45 4.30 3.87
CA VAL A 40 -3.40 5.02 4.71
C VAL A 40 -4.22 5.94 3.81
N PHE A 41 -5.53 5.72 3.77
CA PHE A 41 -6.45 6.58 3.02
C PHE A 41 -6.86 7.76 3.91
N THR A 42 -6.28 8.94 3.67
CA THR A 42 -6.47 10.13 4.52
C THR A 42 -7.76 10.91 4.23
N ARG A 43 -8.54 10.44 3.25
CA ARG A 43 -9.89 10.91 2.91
C ARG A 43 -10.64 9.82 2.14
N ASP A 44 -11.94 9.99 1.98
CA ASP A 44 -12.76 9.11 1.14
C ASP A 44 -12.17 9.03 -0.29
N THR A 45 -11.79 7.82 -0.70
CA THR A 45 -10.96 7.59 -1.88
C THR A 45 -11.42 6.34 -2.61
N THR A 46 -11.71 6.47 -3.91
CA THR A 46 -11.83 5.31 -4.81
C THR A 46 -10.48 5.01 -5.43
N PHE A 47 -9.95 3.82 -5.18
CA PHE A 47 -8.63 3.39 -5.65
C PHE A 47 -8.73 2.22 -6.63
N PHE A 48 -8.11 2.38 -7.80
CA PHE A 48 -8.01 1.33 -8.81
C PHE A 48 -6.64 0.66 -8.75
N THR A 49 -6.61 -0.62 -8.40
CA THR A 49 -5.39 -1.46 -8.44
C THR A 49 -5.42 -2.37 -9.65
N PHE A 50 -4.33 -2.36 -10.42
CA PHE A 50 -4.12 -3.25 -11.55
C PHE A 50 -2.94 -4.19 -11.23
N GLY A 51 -3.16 -5.50 -11.32
CA GLY A 51 -2.15 -6.53 -11.07
C GLY A 51 -1.95 -7.44 -12.28
N ARG A 52 -0.75 -8.00 -12.42
CA ARG A 52 -0.44 -8.98 -13.48
C ARG A 52 -0.90 -10.40 -13.15
N ASN A 53 -0.92 -10.75 -11.87
CA ASN A 53 -1.25 -12.09 -11.40
C ASN A 53 -2.77 -12.24 -11.18
N PRO A 54 -3.31 -13.47 -11.20
CA PRO A 54 -4.69 -13.74 -10.78
C PRO A 54 -4.97 -13.14 -9.40
N ARG A 55 -6.16 -12.56 -9.25
CA ARG A 55 -6.63 -11.93 -8.01
C ARG A 55 -7.95 -12.52 -7.51
N ASP A 56 -8.27 -13.75 -7.93
CA ASP A 56 -9.30 -14.51 -7.23
C ASP A 56 -8.87 -14.73 -5.77
N GLN A 57 -9.84 -14.85 -4.87
CA GLN A 57 -9.60 -14.85 -3.43
C GLN A 57 -8.60 -15.94 -3.01
N ALA A 58 -8.70 -17.15 -3.58
CA ALA A 58 -7.85 -18.28 -3.22
C ALA A 58 -6.40 -18.03 -3.65
N SER A 59 -6.18 -17.62 -4.90
CA SER A 59 -4.84 -17.30 -5.40
C SER A 59 -4.22 -16.11 -4.67
N TYR A 60 -5.02 -15.06 -4.38
CA TYR A 60 -4.54 -13.86 -3.70
C TYR A 60 -4.09 -14.17 -2.27
N GLU A 61 -4.91 -14.85 -1.47
CA GLU A 61 -4.57 -15.15 -0.07
C GLU A 61 -3.40 -16.13 0.07
N ALA A 62 -3.21 -17.03 -0.89
CA ALA A 62 -2.04 -17.92 -0.91
C ALA A 62 -0.72 -17.15 -1.12
N ASP A 63 -0.74 -16.07 -1.91
CA ASP A 63 0.42 -15.23 -2.23
C ASP A 63 0.68 -14.14 -1.16
N VAL A 64 -0.38 -13.62 -0.54
CA VAL A 64 -0.27 -12.53 0.45
C VAL A 64 0.52 -12.96 1.68
N ARG A 65 1.41 -12.08 2.14
CA ARG A 65 2.06 -12.14 3.44
C ARG A 65 1.75 -10.85 4.19
N ARG A 66 1.13 -10.97 5.36
CA ARG A 66 0.75 -9.83 6.20
C ARG A 66 1.87 -9.56 7.21
N ILE A 67 2.32 -8.31 7.26
CA ILE A 67 3.35 -7.83 8.16
C ILE A 67 2.95 -6.44 8.67
N GLU A 68 3.51 -6.02 9.80
CA GLU A 68 3.37 -4.66 10.30
C GLU A 68 4.46 -3.77 9.68
N VAL A 69 4.07 -2.88 8.77
CA VAL A 69 4.98 -1.92 8.12
C VAL A 69 5.03 -0.60 8.90
N ILE A 70 3.89 -0.19 9.44
CA ILE A 70 3.69 0.98 10.30
C ILE A 70 2.76 0.56 11.46
N ASP A 71 2.90 1.20 12.61
CA ASP A 71 2.04 0.95 13.78
C ASP A 71 0.66 1.60 13.56
N PRO A 72 -0.43 0.82 13.44
CA PRO A 72 -1.76 1.37 13.19
C PRO A 72 -2.26 2.29 14.31
N SER A 73 -1.78 2.13 15.54
CA SER A 73 -2.18 2.97 16.68
C SER A 73 -1.64 4.41 16.58
N THR A 74 -0.69 4.64 15.66
CA THR A 74 -0.09 5.96 15.41
C THR A 74 -0.75 6.71 14.26
N ILE A 75 -1.76 6.12 13.62
CA ILE A 75 -2.51 6.73 12.52
C ILE A 75 -3.81 7.32 13.08
N ASP A 76 -3.98 8.64 12.91
CA ASP A 76 -5.23 9.32 13.24
C ASP A 76 -6.36 8.82 12.32
N ALA A 77 -7.48 8.40 12.92
CA ALA A 77 -8.65 7.86 12.24
C ALA A 77 -9.60 8.96 11.74
#